data_AF-A0A950FZM7-F1
#
_entry.id   AF-A0A950FZM7-F1
#
_cell.length_a   1.000
_cell.length_b   1.000
_cell.length_c   1.000
_cell.angle_alpha   90.00
_cell.angle_beta   90.00
_cell.angle_gamma   90.00
#
_symmetry.space_group_name_H-M   'P 1'
#
loop_
_entity.id
_entity.type
_entity.pdbx_description
1 polymer ?
#
loop_
_entity_poly.entity_id
_entity_poly.type
_entity_poly.pdbx_seq_one_letter_code
_entity_poly.pdbx_strand_id
1 'polypeptide(L)'
;MKQFLVFGGIFFTWTLYCFAQRAIEIDLTDQEAYLMEHGQVVLRAPICSGRPGHETPTGNFRVTDKDVNHASSFYGFFGDPVTKQIVVPDADIYKKVPSGLEFVKAPMRYYIQFHPAIGLHAGFLPGYPDSHGCVRMPEKYAIEFFREAKVGTPVHVYGYPQPGRTYWASRRSRPFGFFRLAMFGFRGESDSEEDALKRRRDAAFDEFDKKWDAKEKMLERQIDALEDLKDRAEGWRKEQLRTEIKRLEQLKNDLEDRRDAAKEMLKRHWGD
;
A
#
# COMPACT_ATOMS: atom_id res chain seq x y z
N MET A 1 55.61 -49.13 -34.31
CA MET A 1 54.16 -48.91 -34.46
C MET A 1 53.68 -48.09 -33.28
N LYS A 2 52.98 -46.99 -33.56
CA LYS A 2 52.72 -45.85 -32.68
C LYS A 2 51.64 -46.16 -31.63
N GLN A 3 51.91 -45.89 -30.35
CA GLN A 3 50.87 -45.69 -29.34
C GLN A 3 50.56 -44.19 -29.29
N PHE A 4 49.31 -43.81 -29.53
CA PHE A 4 48.82 -42.44 -29.38
C PHE A 4 47.91 -42.36 -28.14
N LEU A 5 48.28 -41.47 -27.23
CA LEU A 5 47.38 -40.80 -26.30
C LEU A 5 46.27 -40.07 -27.07
N VAL A 6 45.01 -40.21 -26.64
CA VAL A 6 43.97 -39.21 -26.89
C VAL A 6 43.16 -39.02 -25.60
N PHE A 7 43.32 -37.84 -25.00
CA PHE A 7 42.42 -37.23 -24.04
C PHE A 7 41.16 -36.72 -24.76
N GLY A 8 39.99 -36.89 -24.16
CA GLY A 8 38.76 -36.19 -24.52
C GLY A 8 37.68 -36.60 -23.51
N GLY A 9 37.17 -35.75 -22.62
CA GLY A 9 36.85 -34.34 -22.82
C GLY A 9 35.33 -34.21 -22.79
N ILE A 10 34.71 -34.43 -21.62
CA ILE A 10 33.32 -34.02 -21.41
C ILE A 10 33.41 -32.68 -20.67
N PHE A 11 33.40 -31.60 -21.46
CA PHE A 11 33.14 -30.25 -21.01
C PHE A 11 31.72 -30.20 -20.46
N PHE A 12 31.54 -30.52 -19.18
CA PHE A 12 30.32 -30.20 -18.46
C PHE A 12 30.36 -28.69 -18.18
N THR A 13 29.85 -27.90 -19.13
CA THR A 13 29.67 -26.46 -18.94
C THR A 13 28.73 -26.26 -17.77
N TRP A 14 29.29 -26.02 -16.58
CA TRP A 14 28.59 -25.38 -15.49
C TRP A 14 28.26 -23.96 -15.96
N THR A 15 27.10 -23.81 -16.58
CA THR A 15 26.50 -22.49 -16.73
C THR A 15 26.17 -22.03 -15.32
N LEU A 16 27.11 -21.29 -14.71
CA LEU A 16 26.85 -20.51 -13.51
C LEU A 16 25.79 -19.47 -13.88
N TYR A 17 24.54 -19.88 -13.75
CA TYR A 17 23.43 -18.95 -13.58
C TYR A 17 23.64 -18.25 -12.23
N CYS A 18 24.47 -17.20 -12.21
CA CYS A 18 24.37 -16.16 -11.20
C CYS A 18 23.02 -15.46 -11.43
N PHE A 19 21.92 -16.07 -10.97
CA PHE A 19 20.71 -15.30 -10.74
C PHE A 19 21.07 -14.23 -9.72
N ALA A 20 20.83 -12.97 -10.06
CA ALA A 20 20.98 -11.89 -9.11
C ALA A 20 20.21 -12.23 -7.84
N GLN A 21 20.93 -12.48 -6.74
CA GLN A 21 20.33 -12.92 -5.50
C GLN A 21 19.66 -11.71 -4.88
N ARG A 22 18.33 -11.64 -5.04
CA ARG A 22 17.50 -10.63 -4.42
C ARG A 22 16.93 -11.15 -3.12
N ALA A 23 16.80 -10.26 -2.14
CA ALA A 23 16.18 -10.54 -0.86
C ALA A 23 15.38 -9.33 -0.39
N ILE A 24 14.45 -9.55 0.54
CA ILE A 24 13.72 -8.51 1.22
C ILE A 24 14.12 -8.54 2.70
N GLU A 25 14.54 -7.40 3.23
CA GLU A 25 14.85 -7.22 4.64
C GLU A 25 13.78 -6.32 5.26
N ILE A 26 13.23 -6.70 6.42
CA ILE A 26 12.18 -5.96 7.11
C ILE A 26 12.66 -5.66 8.53
N ASP A 27 12.91 -4.39 8.80
CA ASP A 27 13.32 -3.87 10.10
C ASP A 27 12.10 -3.34 10.86
N LEU A 28 11.64 -4.11 11.84
CA LEU A 28 10.54 -3.73 12.72
C LEU A 28 10.94 -2.63 13.72
N THR A 29 12.22 -2.53 14.07
CA THR A 29 12.70 -1.52 15.02
C THR A 29 12.62 -0.13 14.44
N ASP A 30 12.98 0.01 13.16
CA ASP A 30 12.99 1.28 12.43
C ASP A 30 11.78 1.49 11.50
N GLN A 31 10.88 0.51 11.42
CA GLN A 31 9.72 0.49 10.53
C GLN A 31 10.12 0.73 9.06
N GLU A 32 11.11 0.00 8.59
CA GLU A 32 11.58 0.09 7.20
C GLU A 32 11.72 -1.27 6.54
N ALA A 33 11.46 -1.33 5.24
CA ALA A 33 11.75 -2.48 4.39
C ALA A 33 12.80 -2.11 3.34
N TYR A 34 13.66 -3.07 3.03
CA TYR A 34 14.73 -2.93 2.05
C TYR A 34 14.61 -4.03 1.01
N LEU A 35 14.75 -3.64 -0.26
CA LEU A 35 14.99 -4.58 -1.34
C LEU A 35 16.51 -4.66 -1.53
N MET A 36 17.03 -5.88 -1.47
CA MET A 36 18.45 -6.18 -1.60
C MET A 36 18.73 -6.80 -2.96
N GLU A 37 19.85 -6.45 -3.57
CA GLU A 37 20.40 -7.10 -4.76
C GLU A 37 21.91 -7.28 -4.57
N HIS A 38 22.39 -8.53 -4.61
CA HIS A 38 23.80 -8.86 -4.36
C HIS A 38 24.35 -8.30 -3.04
N GLY A 39 23.51 -8.25 -2.00
CA GLY A 39 23.88 -7.71 -0.68
C GLY A 39 23.87 -6.19 -0.57
N GLN A 40 23.50 -5.47 -1.63
CA GLN A 40 23.34 -4.01 -1.61
C GLN A 40 21.87 -3.62 -1.53
N VAL A 41 21.56 -2.55 -0.81
CA VAL A 41 20.21 -1.96 -0.77
C VAL A 41 19.95 -1.25 -2.09
N VAL A 42 18.97 -1.72 -2.86
CA VAL A 42 18.52 -1.08 -4.10
C VAL A 42 17.29 -0.20 -3.90
N LEU A 43 16.45 -0.53 -2.91
CA LEU A 43 15.27 0.26 -2.57
C LEU A 43 15.04 0.22 -1.05
N ARG A 44 14.58 1.33 -0.50
CA ARG A 44 14.16 1.48 0.89
C ARG A 44 12.77 2.06 0.92
N ALA A 45 11.90 1.48 1.75
CA ALA A 45 10.52 1.91 1.90
C ALA A 45 10.16 2.05 3.39
N PRO A 46 9.41 3.10 3.78
CA PRO A 46 8.78 3.13 5.08
C PRO A 46 7.69 2.05 5.15
N ILE A 47 7.48 1.46 6.33
CA ILE A 47 6.43 0.46 6.55
C ILE A 47 5.53 0.79 7.76
N CYS A 48 4.42 0.08 7.84
CA CYS A 48 3.61 -0.07 9.05
C CYS A 48 3.38 -1.58 9.28
N SER A 49 4.03 -2.08 10.33
CA SER A 49 3.97 -3.48 10.78
C SER A 49 2.83 -3.72 11.78
N GLY A 50 2.78 -4.96 12.30
CA GLY A 50 1.80 -5.43 13.27
C GLY A 50 1.80 -4.65 14.58
N ARG A 51 0.61 -4.35 15.10
CA ARG A 51 0.43 -3.77 16.44
C ARG A 51 0.53 -4.84 17.54
N PRO A 52 0.69 -4.46 18.82
CA PRO A 52 0.66 -5.42 19.92
C PRO A 52 -0.60 -6.30 19.89
N GLY A 53 -0.44 -7.62 20.03
CA GLY A 53 -1.49 -8.63 19.86
C GLY A 53 -1.73 -9.09 18.42
N HIS A 54 -1.08 -8.46 17.44
CA HIS A 54 -1.09 -8.82 16.03
C HIS A 54 0.29 -8.66 15.40
N GLU A 55 1.31 -9.19 16.06
CA GLU A 55 2.71 -8.99 15.70
C GLU A 55 3.03 -9.52 14.30
N THR A 56 3.88 -8.80 13.58
CA THR A 56 4.51 -9.34 12.37
C THR A 56 5.54 -10.39 12.80
N PRO A 57 5.47 -11.64 12.28
CA PRO A 57 6.39 -12.69 12.69
C PRO A 57 7.83 -12.39 12.26
N THR A 58 8.78 -12.56 13.17
CA THR A 58 10.21 -12.43 12.90
C THR A 58 10.81 -13.76 12.48
N GLY A 59 11.93 -13.70 11.74
CA GLY A 59 12.65 -14.87 11.26
C GLY A 59 12.94 -14.84 9.76
N ASN A 60 13.31 -16.01 9.24
CA ASN A 60 13.66 -16.21 7.85
C ASN A 60 12.52 -16.89 7.10
N PHE A 61 12.07 -16.24 6.05
CA PHE A 61 10.93 -16.65 5.23
C PHE A 61 11.30 -16.60 3.74
N ARG A 62 10.34 -16.94 2.90
CA ARG A 62 10.43 -16.81 1.45
C ARG A 62 9.10 -16.34 0.92
N VAL A 63 9.12 -15.60 -0.18
CA VAL A 63 7.91 -15.26 -0.91
C VAL A 63 7.23 -16.54 -1.38
N THR A 64 5.99 -16.79 -0.94
CA THR A 64 5.22 -18.00 -1.29
C THR A 64 4.22 -17.74 -2.39
N ASP A 65 3.63 -16.54 -2.42
CA ASP A 65 2.60 -16.18 -3.39
C ASP A 65 2.56 -14.67 -3.63
N LYS A 66 1.97 -14.26 -4.73
CA LYS A 66 1.85 -12.86 -5.17
C LYS A 66 0.51 -12.62 -5.86
N ASP A 67 -0.22 -11.60 -5.40
CA ASP A 67 -1.50 -11.22 -5.98
C ASP A 67 -1.66 -9.70 -6.03
N VAL A 68 -1.93 -9.16 -7.22
CA VAL A 68 -2.10 -7.72 -7.45
C VAL A 68 -3.35 -7.18 -6.76
N ASN A 69 -4.42 -7.97 -6.72
CA ASN A 69 -5.76 -7.54 -6.28
C ASN A 69 -6.23 -8.29 -5.03
N HIS A 70 -5.28 -8.69 -4.18
CA HIS A 70 -5.56 -9.45 -2.99
C HIS A 70 -6.50 -8.68 -2.03
N ALA A 71 -7.35 -9.43 -1.33
CA ALA A 71 -8.25 -8.92 -0.31
C ALA A 71 -8.20 -9.80 0.93
N SER A 72 -8.27 -9.18 2.10
CA SER A 72 -8.16 -9.89 3.38
C SER A 72 -9.32 -10.87 3.60
N SER A 73 -9.01 -12.06 4.08
CA SER A 73 -10.00 -13.09 4.41
C SER A 73 -10.75 -12.81 5.71
N PHE A 74 -10.09 -12.17 6.68
CA PHE A 74 -10.61 -11.99 8.05
C PHE A 74 -10.87 -10.53 8.43
N TYR A 75 -10.21 -9.58 7.75
CA TYR A 75 -10.23 -8.17 8.12
C TYR A 75 -10.84 -7.30 7.02
N GLY A 76 -11.47 -6.22 7.42
CA GLY A 76 -12.24 -5.37 6.53
C GLY A 76 -12.73 -4.12 7.23
N PHE A 77 -13.84 -3.61 6.73
CA PHE A 77 -14.55 -2.47 7.30
C PHE A 77 -16.05 -2.66 7.09
N PHE A 78 -16.86 -2.02 7.92
CA PHE A 78 -18.27 -1.87 7.61
C PHE A 78 -18.47 -0.63 6.75
N GLY A 79 -19.03 -0.84 5.57
CA GLY A 79 -19.29 0.19 4.59
C GLY A 79 -20.76 0.36 4.28
N ASP A 80 -21.08 1.50 3.67
CA ASP A 80 -22.39 1.68 3.05
C ASP A 80 -22.57 0.69 1.87
N PRO A 81 -23.71 -0.03 1.78
CA PRO A 81 -23.90 -1.08 0.79
C PRO A 81 -23.91 -0.58 -0.66
N VAL A 82 -24.20 0.70 -0.88
CA VAL A 82 -24.26 1.29 -2.22
C VAL A 82 -22.93 1.95 -2.56
N THR A 83 -22.46 2.88 -1.72
CA THR A 83 -21.29 3.72 -2.03
C THR A 83 -19.97 3.05 -1.67
N LYS A 84 -20.00 1.96 -0.88
CA LYS A 84 -18.84 1.29 -0.28
C LYS A 84 -17.99 2.21 0.60
N GLN A 85 -18.53 3.36 1.00
CA GLN A 85 -17.84 4.29 1.89
C GLN A 85 -17.62 3.65 3.25
N ILE A 86 -16.39 3.78 3.78
CA ILE A 86 -16.03 3.29 5.10
C ILE A 86 -16.83 4.07 6.16
N VAL A 87 -17.67 3.35 6.91
CA VAL A 87 -18.43 3.89 8.05
C VAL A 87 -17.78 3.45 9.36
N VAL A 88 -17.43 2.17 9.48
CA VAL A 88 -16.71 1.63 10.62
C VAL A 88 -15.41 0.98 10.12
N PRO A 89 -14.24 1.59 10.37
CA PRO A 89 -12.97 0.99 10.00
C PRO A 89 -12.65 -0.20 10.91
N ASP A 90 -11.66 -1.00 10.51
CA ASP A 90 -11.06 -2.05 11.34
C ASP A 90 -12.06 -3.10 11.85
N ALA A 91 -12.92 -3.57 10.95
CA ALA A 91 -13.85 -4.66 11.21
C ALA A 91 -13.19 -6.02 10.95
N ASP A 92 -13.62 -7.04 11.68
CA ASP A 92 -13.29 -8.43 11.43
C ASP A 92 -14.58 -9.22 11.16
N ILE A 93 -14.43 -10.45 10.65
CA ILE A 93 -15.57 -11.31 10.31
C ILE A 93 -16.38 -11.79 11.53
N TYR A 94 -15.87 -11.64 12.75
CA TYR A 94 -16.56 -12.04 13.97
C TYR A 94 -17.43 -10.92 14.54
N LYS A 95 -17.14 -9.66 14.20
CA LYS A 95 -17.97 -8.51 14.58
C LYS A 95 -19.33 -8.58 13.87
N LYS A 96 -20.40 -8.43 14.65
CA LYS A 96 -21.76 -8.32 14.11
C LYS A 96 -21.87 -7.07 13.24
N VAL A 97 -22.29 -7.25 11.98
CA VAL A 97 -22.53 -6.15 11.05
C VAL A 97 -23.67 -5.26 11.59
N PRO A 98 -23.45 -3.95 11.79
CA PRO A 98 -24.52 -3.03 12.17
C PRO A 98 -25.63 -3.00 11.13
N SER A 99 -26.86 -2.74 11.59
CA SER A 99 -28.03 -2.66 10.68
C SER A 99 -27.80 -1.60 9.61
N GLY A 100 -28.06 -1.95 8.34
CA GLY A 100 -27.91 -1.04 7.20
C GLY A 100 -26.49 -0.88 6.67
N LEU A 101 -25.49 -1.58 7.24
CA LEU A 101 -24.13 -1.64 6.71
C LEU A 101 -23.82 -3.01 6.11
N GLU A 102 -22.75 -3.09 5.33
CA GLU A 102 -22.18 -4.34 4.85
C GLU A 102 -20.73 -4.50 5.26
N PHE A 103 -20.26 -5.74 5.39
CA PHE A 103 -18.84 -6.02 5.58
C PHE A 103 -18.12 -6.06 4.24
N VAL A 104 -17.10 -5.21 4.08
CA VAL A 104 -16.23 -5.15 2.91
C VAL A 104 -14.83 -5.58 3.31
N LYS A 105 -14.28 -6.56 2.60
CA LYS A 105 -12.90 -7.05 2.83
C LYS A 105 -11.88 -5.94 2.55
N ALA A 106 -10.86 -5.86 3.39
CA ALA A 106 -9.80 -4.86 3.21
C ALA A 106 -8.99 -5.16 1.94
N PRO A 107 -8.89 -4.21 0.99
CA PRO A 107 -8.05 -4.39 -0.20
C PRO A 107 -6.57 -4.31 0.20
N MET A 108 -5.77 -5.24 -0.31
CA MET A 108 -4.33 -5.38 -0.05
C MET A 108 -3.57 -5.44 -1.38
N ARG A 109 -3.61 -4.36 -2.16
CA ARG A 109 -3.03 -4.36 -3.51
C ARG A 109 -1.52 -4.65 -3.49
N TYR A 110 -1.05 -5.31 -4.54
CA TYR A 110 0.35 -5.72 -4.70
C TYR A 110 0.84 -6.58 -3.54
N TYR A 111 0.04 -7.58 -3.17
CA TYR A 111 0.31 -8.48 -2.06
C TYR A 111 1.45 -9.44 -2.39
N ILE A 112 2.42 -9.52 -1.49
CA ILE A 112 3.56 -10.44 -1.55
C ILE A 112 3.53 -11.25 -0.27
N GLN A 113 3.05 -12.49 -0.36
CA GLN A 113 2.96 -13.37 0.79
C GLN A 113 4.33 -13.93 1.15
N PHE A 114 4.71 -13.89 2.43
CA PHE A 114 5.93 -14.54 2.93
C PHE A 114 5.68 -15.46 4.14
N HIS A 115 4.51 -15.37 4.75
CA HIS A 115 4.08 -16.24 5.85
C HIS A 115 2.57 -16.52 5.70
N PRO A 116 2.03 -17.65 6.22
CA PRO A 116 0.59 -17.88 6.23
C PRO A 116 -0.20 -16.66 6.71
N ALA A 117 -1.14 -16.19 5.89
CA ALA A 117 -1.96 -14.99 6.11
C ALA A 117 -1.22 -13.65 6.27
N ILE A 118 0.10 -13.58 6.11
CA ILE A 118 0.91 -12.37 6.30
C ILE A 118 1.77 -12.08 5.06
N GLY A 119 1.73 -10.83 4.62
CA GLY A 119 2.48 -10.38 3.45
C GLY A 119 2.78 -8.88 3.47
N LEU A 120 3.59 -8.46 2.49
CA LEU A 120 3.80 -7.05 2.18
C LEU A 120 2.69 -6.59 1.22
N HIS A 121 2.17 -5.37 1.38
CA HIS A 121 1.19 -4.81 0.43
C HIS A 121 1.07 -3.29 0.54
N ALA A 122 0.39 -2.70 -0.45
CA ALA A 122 0.03 -1.28 -0.42
C ALA A 122 -0.95 -0.98 0.71
N GLY A 123 -0.70 0.08 1.49
CA GLY A 123 -1.59 0.50 2.58
C GLY A 123 -1.23 1.86 3.16
N PHE A 124 -2.12 2.38 4.01
CA PHE A 124 -1.91 3.62 4.75
C PHE A 124 -0.88 3.42 5.88
N LEU A 125 -0.02 4.41 6.14
CA LEU A 125 1.02 4.38 7.16
C LEU A 125 0.75 5.49 8.20
N PRO A 126 0.26 5.14 9.41
CA PRO A 126 -0.07 6.14 10.43
C PRO A 126 1.14 6.71 11.19
N GLY A 127 2.36 6.23 10.91
CA GLY A 127 3.56 6.64 11.63
C GLY A 127 3.94 5.77 12.81
N TYR A 128 3.20 4.69 13.06
CA TYR A 128 3.46 3.70 14.09
C TYR A 128 2.93 2.33 13.63
N PRO A 129 3.33 1.23 14.29
CA PRO A 129 2.82 -0.11 14.01
C PRO A 129 1.33 -0.20 14.33
N ASP A 130 0.53 -0.61 13.36
CA ASP A 130 -0.94 -0.53 13.45
C ASP A 130 -1.64 -1.61 12.60
N SER A 131 -0.91 -2.54 11.97
CA SER A 131 -1.53 -3.58 11.14
C SER A 131 -1.98 -4.79 11.98
N HIS A 132 -2.75 -5.69 11.35
CA HIS A 132 -3.07 -7.01 11.86
C HIS A 132 -1.97 -8.06 11.55
N GLY A 133 -0.73 -7.60 11.33
CA GLY A 133 0.46 -8.42 11.12
C GLY A 133 1.10 -8.23 9.74
N CYS A 134 0.31 -7.88 8.72
CA CYS A 134 0.84 -7.54 7.39
C CYS A 134 1.77 -6.31 7.42
N VAL A 135 2.70 -6.24 6.47
CA VAL A 135 3.62 -5.12 6.34
C VAL A 135 3.09 -4.16 5.29
N ARG A 136 2.45 -3.08 5.74
CA ARG A 136 1.91 -2.05 4.86
C ARG A 136 3.04 -1.13 4.38
N MET A 137 3.03 -0.75 3.12
CA MET A 137 3.91 0.28 2.56
C MET A 137 3.15 1.19 1.59
N PRO A 138 3.66 2.40 1.25
CA PRO A 138 3.04 3.24 0.24
C PRO A 138 3.00 2.52 -1.11
N GLU A 139 1.93 2.74 -1.89
CA GLU A 139 1.63 1.97 -3.10
C GLU A 139 2.77 1.96 -4.13
N LYS A 140 3.48 3.09 -4.32
CA LYS A 140 4.63 3.15 -5.21
C LYS A 140 5.72 2.13 -4.85
N TYR A 141 5.97 1.92 -3.55
CA TYR A 141 6.96 0.94 -3.10
C TYR A 141 6.39 -0.48 -3.21
N ALA A 142 5.11 -0.68 -2.90
CA ALA A 142 4.49 -1.99 -3.06
C ALA A 142 4.58 -2.49 -4.51
N ILE A 143 4.39 -1.61 -5.49
CA ILE A 143 4.57 -1.91 -6.92
C ILE A 143 6.00 -2.36 -7.22
N GLU A 144 7.01 -1.63 -6.74
CA GLU A 144 8.42 -1.95 -7.02
C GLU A 144 8.86 -3.25 -6.32
N PHE A 145 8.50 -3.45 -5.05
CA PHE A 145 8.74 -4.72 -4.36
C PHE A 145 8.02 -5.87 -5.07
N PHE A 146 6.77 -5.66 -5.52
CA PHE A 146 6.01 -6.67 -6.23
C PHE A 146 6.61 -6.97 -7.60
N ARG A 147 7.13 -5.98 -8.32
CA ARG A 147 7.79 -6.21 -9.61
C ARG A 147 9.08 -7.01 -9.44
N GLU A 148 9.90 -6.64 -8.46
CA GLU A 148 11.25 -7.17 -8.33
C GLU A 148 11.34 -8.50 -7.57
N ALA A 149 10.43 -8.74 -6.61
CA ALA A 149 10.38 -10.00 -5.86
C ALA A 149 9.75 -11.12 -6.70
N LYS A 150 10.34 -12.31 -6.64
CA LYS A 150 9.80 -13.54 -7.25
C LYS A 150 9.37 -14.51 -6.16
N VAL A 151 8.51 -15.46 -6.49
CA VAL A 151 8.26 -16.61 -5.60
C VAL A 151 9.62 -17.28 -5.31
N GLY A 152 9.88 -17.55 -4.04
CA GLY A 152 11.15 -18.06 -3.53
C GLY A 152 12.16 -17.00 -3.09
N THR A 153 11.96 -15.71 -3.40
CA THR A 153 12.79 -14.60 -2.90
C THR A 153 12.86 -14.67 -1.37
N PRO A 154 14.07 -14.74 -0.77
CA PRO A 154 14.23 -14.69 0.69
C PRO A 154 13.63 -13.42 1.28
N VAL A 155 12.95 -13.58 2.41
CA VAL A 155 12.44 -12.47 3.22
C VAL A 155 12.95 -12.67 4.63
N HIS A 156 13.66 -11.69 5.18
CA HIS A 156 14.14 -11.73 6.55
C HIS A 156 13.49 -10.60 7.34
N VAL A 157 12.86 -10.97 8.46
CA VAL A 157 12.13 -10.03 9.33
C VAL A 157 12.82 -10.02 10.68
N TYR A 158 13.26 -8.85 11.13
CA TYR A 158 14.04 -8.70 12.35
C TYR A 158 13.67 -7.44 13.13
N GLY A 159 14.19 -7.37 14.36
CA GLY A 159 13.89 -6.29 15.29
C GLY A 159 12.51 -6.44 15.95
N TYR A 160 12.08 -5.38 16.62
CA TYR A 160 10.77 -5.32 17.27
C TYR A 160 10.21 -3.91 17.23
N PRO A 161 8.89 -3.73 17.04
CA PRO A 161 8.30 -2.40 17.03
C PRO A 161 8.48 -1.70 18.38
N GLN A 162 8.82 -0.41 18.36
CA GLN A 162 9.09 0.37 19.58
C GLN A 162 7.80 1.04 20.07
N PRO A 163 7.23 0.65 21.23
CA PRO A 163 6.01 1.24 21.74
C PRO A 163 6.17 2.74 21.97
N GLY A 164 5.17 3.54 21.56
CA GLY A 164 5.15 5.00 21.77
C GLY A 164 6.06 5.82 20.84
N ARG A 165 6.80 5.19 19.91
CA ARG A 165 7.60 5.89 18.91
C ARG A 165 6.75 6.25 17.68
N THR A 166 6.79 7.52 17.27
CA THR A 166 6.30 7.96 15.97
C THR A 166 7.46 8.10 14.98
N TYR A 167 7.41 7.30 13.91
CA TYR A 167 8.53 7.05 13.00
C TYR A 167 8.69 8.12 11.92
N TRP A 168 7.57 8.64 11.41
CA TRP A 168 7.57 9.60 10.28
C TRP A 168 7.34 11.06 10.71
N ALA A 169 6.94 11.30 11.96
CA ALA A 169 6.77 12.65 12.51
C ALA A 169 8.08 13.27 13.03
N SER A 170 9.14 12.47 13.22
CA SER A 170 10.38 12.89 13.90
C SER A 170 11.66 12.78 13.06
N ARG A 171 11.63 12.12 11.89
CA ARG A 171 12.82 11.97 11.03
C ARG A 171 12.94 13.12 10.04
N ARG A 172 13.75 14.14 10.39
CA ARG A 172 14.49 14.93 9.38
C ARG A 172 15.29 13.93 8.55
N SER A 173 15.14 14.00 7.23
CA SER A 173 15.80 13.17 6.21
C SER A 173 17.23 12.84 6.64
N ARG A 174 17.52 11.59 7.03
CA ARG A 174 18.92 11.17 7.17
C ARG A 174 19.46 11.05 5.75
N PRO A 175 20.40 11.90 5.31
CA PRO A 175 21.01 11.73 4.01
C PRO A 175 21.72 10.38 3.97
N PHE A 176 21.70 9.78 2.78
CA PHE A 176 22.36 8.52 2.46
C PHE A 176 23.80 8.54 2.99
N GLY A 177 24.16 7.58 3.85
CA GLY A 177 25.55 7.36 4.23
C GLY A 177 26.30 6.78 3.04
N PHE A 178 27.18 7.57 2.44
CA PHE A 178 28.08 7.18 1.36
C PHE A 178 28.92 5.95 1.74
N PHE A 179 28.73 4.84 1.03
CA PHE A 179 29.83 3.92 0.72
C PHE A 179 30.12 4.04 -0.77
N ARG A 180 31.14 4.85 -1.07
CA ARG A 180 31.69 5.04 -2.41
C ARG A 180 32.73 3.95 -2.63
N LEU A 181 32.47 3.01 -3.55
CA LEU A 181 33.54 2.40 -4.34
C LEU A 181 33.25 2.70 -5.81
N ALA A 182 34.21 3.33 -6.46
CA ALA A 182 34.13 3.92 -7.77
C ALA A 182 33.75 2.91 -8.86
N MET A 183 32.83 3.29 -9.75
CA MET A 183 33.04 3.47 -11.19
C MET A 183 31.70 3.93 -11.81
N PHE A 184 31.78 4.87 -12.76
CA PHE A 184 30.71 5.71 -13.32
C PHE A 184 30.32 6.97 -12.52
N GLY A 185 30.46 8.10 -13.21
CA GLY A 185 30.55 9.43 -12.65
C GLY A 185 29.22 10.00 -12.15
N PHE A 186 29.35 10.80 -11.10
CA PHE A 186 28.39 11.81 -10.69
C PHE A 186 27.99 12.68 -11.88
N ARG A 187 26.69 12.69 -12.19
CA ARG A 187 26.02 13.81 -12.86
C ARG A 187 24.98 14.29 -11.86
N GLY A 188 25.04 15.55 -11.46
CA GLY A 188 24.14 16.15 -10.49
C GLY A 188 22.68 15.95 -10.90
N GLU A 189 21.82 15.76 -9.89
CA GLU A 189 20.36 15.87 -9.97
C GLU A 189 20.05 17.13 -10.79
N SER A 190 19.62 16.90 -12.03
CA SER A 190 19.44 17.97 -13.02
C SER A 190 18.06 18.60 -12.83
N ASP A 191 17.88 19.88 -13.18
CA ASP A 191 16.59 20.59 -13.16
C ASP A 191 15.42 19.78 -13.78
N SER A 192 15.74 18.82 -14.67
CA SER A 192 14.79 17.90 -15.28
C SER A 192 14.12 16.88 -14.32
N GLU A 193 14.79 16.45 -13.24
CA GLU A 193 14.23 15.52 -12.25
C GLU A 193 13.30 16.22 -11.25
N GLU A 194 13.64 17.44 -10.85
CA GLU A 194 12.76 18.28 -10.03
C GLU A 194 11.48 18.64 -10.81
N ASP A 195 11.61 18.99 -12.09
CA ASP A 195 10.48 19.22 -12.99
C ASP A 195 9.65 17.96 -13.25
N ALA A 196 10.27 16.77 -13.27
CA ALA A 196 9.57 15.51 -13.38
C ALA A 196 8.80 15.15 -12.09
N LEU A 197 9.35 15.48 -10.92
CA LEU A 197 8.69 15.33 -9.63
C LEU A 197 7.50 16.28 -9.49
N LYS A 198 7.65 17.56 -9.86
CA LYS A 198 6.54 18.53 -9.90
C LYS A 198 5.41 18.05 -10.80
N ARG A 199 5.73 17.61 -12.03
CA ARG A 199 4.73 17.05 -12.95
C ARG A 199 4.02 15.81 -12.40
N ARG A 200 4.74 14.92 -11.71
CA ARG A 200 4.14 13.72 -11.06
C ARG A 200 3.25 14.09 -9.88
N ARG A 201 3.65 15.07 -9.08
CA ARG A 201 2.85 15.63 -7.99
C ARG A 201 1.55 16.20 -8.55
N ASP A 202 1.65 17.09 -9.52
CA ASP A 202 0.49 17.79 -10.10
C ASP A 202 -0.46 16.78 -10.78
N ALA A 203 0.07 15.78 -11.49
CA ALA A 203 -0.73 14.69 -12.06
C ALA A 203 -1.47 13.86 -10.99
N ALA A 204 -0.86 13.65 -9.82
CA ALA A 204 -1.51 12.94 -8.71
C ALA A 204 -2.64 13.76 -8.08
N PHE A 205 -2.48 15.09 -7.97
CA PHE A 205 -3.56 16.00 -7.55
C PHE A 205 -4.69 16.03 -8.57
N ASP A 206 -4.38 16.11 -9.87
CA ASP A 206 -5.38 16.07 -10.94
C ASP A 206 -6.15 14.75 -10.97
N GLU A 207 -5.48 13.61 -10.76
CA GLU A 207 -6.14 12.31 -10.70
C GLU A 207 -7.03 12.18 -9.46
N PHE A 208 -6.57 12.69 -8.32
CA PHE A 208 -7.35 12.76 -7.09
C PHE A 208 -8.62 13.60 -7.30
N ASP A 209 -8.50 14.80 -7.87
CA ASP A 209 -9.61 15.71 -8.13
C ASP A 209 -10.61 15.09 -9.12
N LYS A 210 -10.15 14.48 -10.21
CA LYS A 210 -11.03 13.78 -11.17
C LYS A 210 -11.84 12.65 -10.52
N LYS A 211 -11.19 11.83 -9.68
CA LYS A 211 -11.86 10.74 -8.96
C LYS A 211 -12.84 11.28 -7.92
N TRP A 212 -12.52 12.41 -7.32
CA TRP A 212 -13.36 13.08 -6.35
C TRP A 212 -14.61 13.68 -6.99
N ASP A 213 -14.45 14.50 -8.02
CA ASP A 213 -15.54 15.13 -8.77
C ASP A 213 -16.51 14.08 -9.35
N ALA A 214 -15.98 12.93 -9.77
CA ALA A 214 -16.81 11.83 -10.26
C ALA A 214 -17.71 11.25 -9.15
N LYS A 215 -17.22 11.16 -7.91
CA LYS A 215 -18.01 10.70 -6.76
C LYS A 215 -19.04 11.73 -6.34
N GLU A 216 -18.67 13.01 -6.31
CA GLU A 216 -19.58 14.11 -5.98
C GLU A 216 -20.75 14.17 -6.97
N LYS A 217 -20.45 14.13 -8.27
CA LYS A 217 -21.48 14.06 -9.34
C LYS A 217 -22.36 12.83 -9.25
N MET A 218 -21.84 11.70 -8.76
CA MET A 218 -22.65 10.51 -8.55
C MET A 218 -23.67 10.72 -7.42
N LEU A 219 -23.22 11.33 -6.31
CA LEU A 219 -24.08 11.62 -5.17
C LEU A 219 -25.17 12.66 -5.53
N GLU A 220 -24.79 13.71 -6.25
CA GLU A 220 -25.74 14.73 -6.73
C GLU A 220 -26.83 14.11 -7.61
N ARG A 221 -26.46 13.25 -8.57
CA ARG A 221 -27.45 12.53 -9.39
C ARG A 221 -28.38 11.65 -8.56
N GLN A 222 -27.89 11.04 -7.48
CA GLN A 222 -28.72 10.23 -6.58
C GLN A 222 -29.68 11.09 -5.78
N ILE A 223 -29.23 12.23 -5.28
CA ILE A 223 -30.06 13.21 -4.58
C ILE A 223 -31.16 13.72 -5.54
N ASP A 224 -30.80 14.19 -6.73
CA ASP A 224 -31.73 14.70 -7.74
C ASP A 224 -32.80 13.65 -8.11
N ALA A 225 -32.39 12.39 -8.30
CA ALA A 225 -33.31 11.30 -8.61
C ALA A 225 -34.28 11.01 -7.45
N LEU A 226 -33.80 11.10 -6.21
CA LEU A 226 -34.66 10.92 -5.03
C LEU A 226 -35.58 12.11 -4.81
N GLU A 227 -35.15 13.33 -5.14
CA GLU A 227 -35.99 14.53 -5.10
C GLU A 227 -37.18 14.42 -6.06
N ASP A 228 -36.93 14.01 -7.30
CA ASP A 228 -37.97 13.79 -8.30
C ASP A 228 -38.94 12.66 -7.90
N LEU A 229 -38.44 11.62 -7.21
CA LEU A 229 -39.29 10.58 -6.64
C LEU A 229 -40.12 11.08 -5.45
N LYS A 230 -39.53 11.93 -4.59
CA LYS A 230 -40.19 12.53 -3.42
C LYS A 230 -41.35 13.42 -3.85
N ASP A 231 -41.18 14.19 -4.93
CA ASP A 231 -42.20 15.11 -5.43
C ASP A 231 -43.43 14.37 -5.96
N ARG A 232 -43.23 13.18 -6.52
CA ARG A 232 -44.29 12.28 -7.02
C ARG A 232 -44.88 11.36 -5.96
N ALA A 233 -44.32 11.33 -4.75
CA ALA A 233 -44.74 10.44 -3.67
C ALA A 233 -45.70 11.13 -2.68
N GLU A 234 -46.56 10.31 -2.05
CA GLU A 234 -47.49 10.73 -1.01
C GLU A 234 -47.35 9.90 0.27
N GLY A 235 -47.84 10.44 1.38
CA GLY A 235 -47.88 9.77 2.68
C GLY A 235 -46.51 9.34 3.20
N TRP A 236 -46.45 8.14 3.78
CA TRP A 236 -45.26 7.61 4.45
C TRP A 236 -44.04 7.43 3.53
N ARG A 237 -44.27 7.20 2.23
CA ARG A 237 -43.20 7.03 1.23
C ARG A 237 -42.46 8.35 0.96
N LYS A 238 -43.18 9.47 1.01
CA LYS A 238 -42.60 10.81 0.89
C LYS A 238 -41.66 11.12 2.05
N GLU A 239 -42.04 10.70 3.26
CA GLU A 239 -41.25 10.94 4.47
C GLU A 239 -39.98 10.08 4.53
N GLN A 240 -40.04 8.83 4.04
CA GLN A 240 -38.85 8.01 3.85
C GLN A 240 -37.86 8.64 2.85
N LEU A 241 -38.35 9.12 1.71
CA LEU A 241 -37.51 9.76 0.70
C LEU A 241 -36.86 11.05 1.24
N ARG A 242 -37.58 11.86 2.02
CA ARG A 242 -37.00 13.03 2.71
C ARG A 242 -35.86 12.65 3.65
N THR A 243 -36.03 11.58 4.42
CA THR A 243 -35.01 11.11 5.36
C THR A 243 -33.76 10.67 4.62
N GLU A 244 -33.93 9.95 3.50
CA GLU A 244 -32.81 9.46 2.69
C GLU A 244 -32.08 10.60 1.96
N ILE A 245 -32.80 11.58 1.40
CA ILE A 245 -32.21 12.78 0.81
C ILE A 245 -31.35 13.51 1.83
N LYS A 246 -31.89 13.75 3.03
CA LYS A 246 -31.16 14.43 4.11
C LYS A 246 -29.89 13.68 4.52
N ARG A 247 -29.93 12.34 4.51
CA ARG A 247 -28.76 11.51 4.78
C ARG A 247 -27.68 11.66 3.70
N LEU A 248 -28.07 11.69 2.42
CA LEU A 248 -27.14 11.88 1.30
C LEU A 248 -26.58 13.30 1.26
N GLU A 249 -27.36 14.32 1.58
CA GLU A 249 -26.88 15.70 1.73
C GLU A 249 -25.83 15.80 2.84
N GLN A 250 -26.09 15.19 4.00
CA GLN A 250 -25.09 15.13 5.08
C GLN A 250 -23.82 14.41 4.61
N LEU A 251 -23.97 13.32 3.86
CA LEU A 251 -22.84 12.57 3.32
C LEU A 251 -22.02 13.40 2.32
N LYS A 252 -22.68 14.23 1.50
CA LYS A 252 -22.02 15.16 0.57
C LYS A 252 -21.16 16.16 1.34
N ASN A 253 -21.73 16.80 2.36
CA ASN A 253 -21.01 17.77 3.19
C ASN A 253 -19.80 17.12 3.90
N ASP A 254 -20.01 15.95 4.53
CA ASP A 254 -18.94 15.19 5.18
C ASP A 254 -17.84 14.77 4.18
N LEU A 255 -18.20 14.52 2.92
CA LEU A 255 -17.24 14.23 1.86
C LEU A 255 -16.43 15.48 1.52
N GLU A 256 -17.05 16.65 1.31
CA GLU A 256 -16.35 17.90 1.06
C GLU A 256 -15.31 18.21 2.16
N ASP A 257 -15.68 18.06 3.44
CA ASP A 257 -14.74 18.22 4.56
C ASP A 257 -13.56 17.24 4.48
N ARG A 258 -13.82 15.99 4.08
CA ARG A 258 -12.78 14.97 3.90
C ARG A 258 -11.90 15.24 2.68
N ARG A 259 -12.43 15.84 1.61
CA ARG A 259 -11.65 16.28 0.45
C ARG A 259 -10.61 17.28 0.90
N ASP A 260 -11.04 18.26 1.66
CA ASP A 260 -10.20 19.37 2.08
C ASP A 260 -9.14 18.87 3.07
N ALA A 261 -9.52 17.99 4.01
CA ALA A 261 -8.57 17.30 4.88
C ALA A 261 -7.54 16.46 4.10
N ALA A 262 -7.98 15.72 3.07
CA ALA A 262 -7.09 14.91 2.23
C ALA A 262 -6.14 15.77 1.38
N LYS A 263 -6.62 16.90 0.85
CA LYS A 263 -5.78 17.89 0.15
C LYS A 263 -4.73 18.49 1.07
N GLU A 264 -5.10 18.83 2.31
CA GLU A 264 -4.15 19.31 3.32
C GLU A 264 -3.11 18.25 3.70
N MET A 265 -3.50 16.97 3.80
CA MET A 265 -2.56 15.87 4.03
C MET A 265 -1.62 15.66 2.84
N LEU A 266 -2.12 15.77 1.61
CA LEU A 266 -1.31 15.67 0.40
C LEU A 266 -0.32 16.83 0.31
N LYS A 267 -0.74 18.07 0.58
CA LYS A 267 0.18 19.22 0.65
C LYS A 267 1.31 18.99 1.65
N ARG A 268 0.99 18.53 2.86
CA ARG A 268 2.00 18.18 3.88
C ARG A 268 2.94 17.05 3.45
N HIS A 269 2.47 16.10 2.64
CA HIS A 269 3.28 14.98 2.16
C HIS A 269 4.31 15.41 1.10
N TRP A 270 3.96 16.39 0.27
CA TRP A 270 4.81 16.84 -0.83
C TRP A 270 5.68 18.06 -0.50
N GLY A 271 5.46 18.73 0.65
CA GLY A 271 6.14 19.96 1.03
C GLY A 271 5.63 21.18 0.24
N ASP A 272 5.65 22.36 0.87
CA ASP A 272 5.31 23.63 0.20
C ASP A 272 6.20 23.88 -1.04
#